data_AF-A0A656JYZ9-F1
#
_entry.id   AF-A0A656JYZ9-F1
#
_cell.length_a   1.000
_cell.length_b   1.000
_cell.length_c   1.000
_cell.angle_alpha   90.00
_cell.angle_beta   90.00
_cell.angle_gamma   90.00
#
_symmetry.space_group_name_H-M   'P 1'
#
loop_
_entity.id
_entity.type
_entity.pdbx_description
1 polymer ?
#
loop_
_entity_poly.entity_id
_entity_poly.type
_entity_poly.pdbx_seq_one_letter_code
_entity_poly.pdbx_strand_id
1 'polypeptide(L)' 'MIDLAPLVRRLAGTPLAEWANGLQAQLDTKMTKGHGDLQRWQSALDALPDLQPETVDLAD' A
#
# COMPACT_ATOMS: atom_id res chain seq x y z
N MET A 1 3.79 -8.03 3.49
CA MET A 1 3.87 -7.52 2.11
C MET A 1 2.52 -6.88 1.81
N ILE A 2 2.50 -5.62 1.36
CA ILE A 2 1.24 -4.90 1.12
C ILE A 2 0.53 -5.58 -0.06
N ASP A 3 -0.72 -6.00 0.15
CA ASP A 3 -1.54 -6.58 -0.92
C ASP A 3 -2.17 -5.46 -1.77
N LEU A 4 -1.79 -5.40 -3.05
CA LEU A 4 -2.33 -4.42 -4.00
C LEU A 4 -3.51 -4.96 -4.82
N ALA A 5 -3.96 -6.20 -4.62
CA ALA A 5 -5.13 -6.74 -5.30
C ALA A 5 -6.38 -5.85 -5.16
N PRO A 6 -6.66 -5.20 -4.00
CA PRO A 6 -7.77 -4.26 -3.88
C PRO A 6 -7.63 -3.04 -4.81
N LEU A 7 -6.41 -2.52 -4.97
CA LEU A 7 -6.13 -1.40 -5.86
C LEU A 7 -6.30 -1.79 -7.34
N VAL A 8 -5.77 -2.95 -7.74
CA VAL A 8 -5.92 -3.47 -9.11
C VAL A 8 -7.40 -3.64 -9.45
N ARG A 9 -8.19 -4.20 -8.53
CA ARG A 9 -9.66 -4.31 -8.69
C ARG A 9 -10.33 -2.95 -8.81
N ARG A 10 -9.93 -1.96 -8.02
CA ARG A 10 -10.50 -0.60 -8.05
C ARG A 10 -10.21 0.14 -9.35
N LEU A 11 -9.05 -0.11 -9.97
CA LEU A 11 -8.63 0.57 -11.20
C LEU A 11 -9.04 -0.18 -12.48
N ALA A 12 -9.64 -1.37 -12.36
CA ALA A 12 -10.16 -2.11 -13.49
C ALA A 12 -11.18 -1.27 -14.28
N GLY A 13 -11.03 -1.23 -15.61
CA GLY A 13 -11.89 -0.44 -16.49
C GLY A 13 -11.56 1.06 -16.54
N THR A 14 -10.51 1.52 -15.85
CA THR A 14 -9.98 2.88 -15.99
C THR A 14 -8.75 2.89 -16.91
N PRO A 15 -8.32 4.07 -17.42
CA PRO A 15 -7.05 4.20 -18.15
C PRO A 15 -5.82 3.75 -17.35
N LEU A 16 -5.93 3.59 -16.02
CA LEU A 16 -4.84 3.15 -15.14
C LEU A 16 -4.76 1.62 -15.00
N ALA A 17 -5.68 0.86 -15.58
CA ALA A 17 -5.73 -0.59 -15.41
C ALA A 17 -4.44 -1.30 -15.83
N GLU A 18 -3.86 -0.90 -16.97
CA GLU A 18 -2.63 -1.49 -17.48
C GLU A 18 -1.43 -1.23 -16.55
N TRP A 19 -1.33 -0.01 -16.04
CA TRP A 19 -0.32 0.35 -15.04
C TRP A 19 -0.49 -0.43 -13.74
N ALA A 20 -1.74 -0.56 -13.25
CA ALA A 20 -2.05 -1.27 -12.01
C ALA A 20 -1.64 -2.74 -12.06
N ASN A 21 -1.76 -3.40 -13.22
CA ASN A 21 -1.39 -4.81 -13.40
C ASN A 21 0.11 -5.08 -13.15
N GLY A 22 0.98 -4.10 -13.43
CA GLY A 22 2.43 -4.23 -13.21
C GLY A 22 2.90 -3.80 -11.81
N LEU A 23 2.01 -3.23 -11.00
CA LEU A 23 2.38 -2.48 -9.80
C LEU A 23 2.93 -3.38 -8.68
N GLN A 24 2.36 -4.58 -8.50
CA GLN A 24 2.84 -5.53 -7.48
C GLN A 24 4.30 -5.91 -7.71
N ALA A 25 4.67 -6.32 -8.92
CA ALA A 25 6.04 -6.71 -9.25
C ALA A 25 7.04 -5.55 -9.08
N GLN A 26 6.63 -4.33 -9.45
CA GLN A 26 7.45 -3.13 -9.26
C GLN A 26 7.64 -2.79 -7.78
N LEU A 27 6.58 -2.91 -6.98
CA LEU A 27 6.62 -2.69 -5.54
C LEU A 27 7.54 -3.72 -4.87
N ASP A 28 7.35 -5.01 -5.15
CA ASP A 28 8.15 -6.09 -4.58
C ASP A 28 9.65 -5.90 -4.89
N THR A 29 9.97 -5.53 -6.14
CA THR A 29 11.34 -5.20 -6.56
C THR A 29 11.90 -4.03 -5.77
N LYS A 30 11.11 -2.95 -5.61
CA LYS A 30 11.52 -1.78 -4.86
C LYS A 30 11.72 -2.10 -3.38
N MET A 31 10.87 -2.93 -2.80
CA MET A 31 10.95 -3.35 -1.40
C MET A 31 12.08 -4.34 -1.12
N THR A 32 12.54 -5.08 -2.13
CA THR A 32 13.68 -6.01 -2.03
C THR A 32 15.01 -5.30 -1.79
N LYS A 33 15.15 -4.02 -2.23
CA LYS A 33 16.33 -3.22 -1.92
C LYS A 33 16.43 -3.03 -0.40
N GLY A 34 17.57 -3.36 0.21
CA GLY A 34 17.73 -3.30 1.66
C GLY A 34 17.43 -1.90 2.23
N HIS A 35 16.26 -1.75 2.85
CA HIS A 35 15.77 -0.48 3.40
C HIS A 35 16.14 -0.29 4.88
N GLY A 36 17.21 -0.95 5.36
CA GLY A 36 17.76 -0.81 6.70
C GLY A 36 16.72 -0.92 7.82
N ASP A 37 16.19 0.23 8.24
CA ASP A 37 15.20 0.37 9.30
C ASP A 37 13.74 0.03 8.91
N LEU A 38 13.45 -0.31 7.64
CA LEU A 38 12.07 -0.62 7.23
C LEU A 38 11.48 -1.77 8.05
N GLN A 39 12.25 -2.81 8.34
CA GLN A 39 11.80 -3.90 9.21
C GLN A 39 11.47 -3.40 10.63
N ARG A 40 12.25 -2.44 11.15
CA ARG A 40 12.04 -1.85 12.49
C ARG A 40 10.76 -1.01 12.53
N TRP A 41 10.47 -0.27 11.46
CA TRP A 41 9.24 0.50 11.35
C TRP A 41 8.01 -0.37 11.07
N GLN A 42 8.17 -1.47 10.33
CA GLN A 42 7.07 -2.43 10.11
C GLN A 42 6.56 -3.01 11.44
N SER A 43 7.46 -3.39 12.36
CA SER A 43 7.05 -3.88 13.68
C SER A 43 6.25 -2.85 14.48
N ALA A 44 6.56 -1.55 14.33
CA ALA A 44 5.79 -0.50 14.97
C ALA A 44 4.41 -0.32 14.33
N LEU A 45 4.31 -0.48 13.00
CA LEU A 45 3.04 -0.45 12.27
C LEU A 45 2.16 -1.65 12.62
N ASP A 46 2.73 -2.85 12.71
CA ASP A 46 2.00 -4.09 13.05
C ASP A 46 1.44 -4.07 14.48
N ALA A 47 2.01 -3.23 15.36
CA ALA A 47 1.54 -3.04 16.73
C ALA A 47 0.39 -2.01 16.85
N LEU A 48 0.04 -1.31 15.77
CA LEU A 48 -1.06 -0.35 15.80
C LEU A 48 -2.41 -1.06 15.85
N PRO A 49 -3.35 -0.62 16.71
CA PRO A 49 -4.70 -1.14 16.72
C PRO A 49 -5.46 -0.70 15.46
N ASP A 50 -6.32 -1.57 14.94
CA ASP A 50 -7.22 -1.25 13.84
C ASP A 50 -8.42 -0.44 14.37
N LEU A 51 -8.27 0.88 14.37
CA LEU A 51 -9.28 1.84 14.82
C LEU A 51 -9.92 2.54 13.63
N GLN A 52 -11.25 2.63 13.63
CA GLN A 52 -11.97 3.45 12.67
C GLN A 52 -12.19 4.85 13.23
N PRO A 53 -11.82 5.91 12.49
CA PRO A 53 -12.08 7.28 12.93
C PRO A 53 -13.58 7.59 12.92
N GLU A 54 -14.08 8.27 13.96
CA GLU A 54 -15.47 8.73 14.02
C GLU A 54 -15.73 9.94 13.12
N THR A 55 -14.70 10.76 12.89
CA THR A 55 -14.76 11.94 12.02
C THR A 55 -13.43 12.11 11.31
N VAL A 56 -13.49 12.42 10.02
CA VAL A 56 -12.32 12.71 9.18
C VAL A 56 -12.54 14.07 8.52
N ASP A 57 -11.89 15.10 9.04
CA ASP A 57 -11.89 16.42 8.41
C ASP A 57 -10.92 16.41 7.23
N LEU A 58 -11.39 16.86 6.07
CA LEU A 58 -10.59 17.01 4.86
C LEU A 58 -10.22 18.48 4.70
N ALA A 59 -8.93 18.75 4.43
CA ALA A 59 -8.50 20.08 4.04
C ALA A 59 -8.76 20.30 2.53
N ASP A 60 -9.27 21.48 2.18
CA ASP A 60 -9.48 21.93 0.79
C ASP A 60 -8.16 22.25 0.05
#